data_AF-A0A947SHF4-F1
#
_entry.id   AF-A0A947SHF4-F1
#
_cell.length_a   1.000
_cell.length_b   1.000
_cell.length_c   1.000
_cell.angle_alpha   90.00
_cell.angle_beta   90.00
_cell.angle_gamma   90.00
#
_symmetry.space_group_name_H-M   'P 1'
#
loop_
_entity.id
_entity.type
_entity.pdbx_description
1 polymer ?
#
loop_
_entity_poly.entity_id
_entity_poly.type
_entity_poly.pdbx_seq_one_letter_code
_entity_poly.pdbx_strand_id
1 'polypeptide(L)'
;MRTIFPCPDDLHLQLNQIQATSSDEGNGAALRTAVIDFLNKLAQEQYKAKETDMTAIVLRQVEKMVLLQTYDKLWVEHLEDMKALRESVGLRGYGQRDPLVEYKKEGFKLFQSLLDSIRNQVVYSIYKVGVVTKTDTPMEKDRMQFDGAKKGDDTPKPIAKSKDEEVGRNEPCPCGSGKKYKKCCGKSS
;
A
#
# COMPACT_ATOMS: atom_id res chain seq x y z
N MET A 1 18.40 2.98 9.76
CA MET A 1 18.22 1.51 9.69
C MET A 1 16.72 1.24 9.74
N ARG A 2 16.10 0.57 8.76
CA ARG A 2 14.66 0.20 8.84
C ARG A 2 14.55 -1.11 9.61
N THR A 3 14.48 -1.04 10.94
CA THR A 3 14.24 -2.20 11.78
C THR A 3 12.75 -2.52 11.83
N ILE A 4 12.40 -3.79 12.06
CA ILE A 4 11.01 -4.28 12.10
C ILE A 4 10.27 -3.75 13.35
N PHE A 5 11.02 -3.39 14.40
CA PHE A 5 10.57 -2.74 15.63
C PHE A 5 11.66 -1.75 16.12
N PRO A 6 11.33 -0.75 16.96
CA PRO A 6 12.31 0.17 17.51
C PRO A 6 13.39 -0.58 18.28
N CYS A 7 14.63 -0.39 17.86
CA CYS A 7 15.78 -1.07 18.44
C CYS A 7 16.34 -0.22 19.59
N PRO A 8 16.77 -0.81 20.72
CA PRO A 8 17.49 -0.07 21.75
C PRO A 8 18.75 0.60 21.19
N ASP A 9 19.02 1.84 21.60
CA ASP A 9 20.18 2.61 21.12
C ASP A 9 21.52 1.93 21.47
N ASP A 10 21.52 1.09 22.51
CA ASP A 10 22.67 0.33 22.99
C ASP A 10 22.82 -1.06 22.34
N LEU A 11 21.96 -1.44 21.38
CA LEU A 11 22.02 -2.75 20.72
C LEU A 11 23.42 -3.05 20.15
N HIS A 12 24.05 -2.05 19.52
CA HIS A 12 25.39 -2.21 18.97
C HIS A 12 26.44 -2.53 20.04
N LEU A 13 26.31 -1.98 21.25
CA LEU A 13 27.20 -2.29 22.37
C LEU A 13 26.98 -3.72 22.86
N GLN A 14 25.72 -4.15 22.97
CA GLN A 14 25.37 -5.51 23.40
C GLN A 14 25.85 -6.57 22.39
N LEU A 15 25.71 -6.30 21.09
CA LEU A 15 26.23 -7.19 20.03
C LEU A 15 27.76 -7.27 20.03
N ASN A 16 28.45 -6.15 20.26
CA ASN A 16 29.90 -6.13 20.38
C ASN A 16 30.40 -6.91 21.60
N GLN A 17 29.65 -6.89 22.71
CA GLN A 17 29.96 -7.71 23.89
C GLN A 17 29.81 -9.21 23.58
N ILE A 18 28.74 -9.62 22.89
CA ILE A 18 28.55 -11.01 22.44
C ILE A 18 29.67 -11.45 21.50
N GLN A 19 30.11 -10.55 20.61
CA GLN A 19 31.25 -10.83 19.74
C GLN A 19 32.55 -11.01 20.55
N ALA A 20 32.81 -10.14 21.52
CA ALA A 20 34.01 -10.20 22.35
C ALA A 20 34.08 -11.48 23.20
N THR A 21 32.95 -11.92 23.78
CA THR A 21 32.90 -13.17 24.58
C THR A 21 33.03 -14.44 23.74
N SER A 22 32.71 -14.38 22.44
CA SER A 22 32.76 -15.52 21.53
C SER A 22 34.04 -15.56 20.67
N SER A 23 34.91 -14.55 20.79
CA SER A 23 36.13 -14.43 19.97
C SER A 23 37.27 -15.36 20.42
N ASP A 24 37.14 -15.99 21.59
CA ASP A 24 38.19 -16.84 22.19
C ASP A 24 38.22 -18.27 21.66
N GLU A 25 37.16 -18.72 20.98
CA GLU A 25 37.13 -20.04 20.34
C GLU A 25 36.77 -19.85 18.87
N GLY A 26 37.52 -20.49 17.95
CA GLY A 26 37.35 -20.42 16.49
C GLY A 26 36.03 -21.00 15.95
N ASN A 27 34.93 -20.82 16.68
CA ASN A 27 33.65 -21.44 16.48
C ASN A 27 32.62 -20.38 16.05
N GLY A 28 32.79 -19.85 14.83
CA GLY A 28 31.87 -18.85 14.27
C GLY A 28 30.41 -19.32 14.20
N ALA A 29 30.15 -20.63 14.28
CA ALA A 29 28.81 -21.19 14.46
C ALA A 29 28.20 -20.83 15.83
N ALA A 30 28.98 -20.90 16.91
CA ALA A 30 28.52 -20.57 18.25
C ALA A 30 28.17 -19.08 18.38
N LEU A 31 29.00 -18.19 17.82
CA LEU A 31 28.71 -16.75 17.77
C LEU A 31 27.40 -16.46 17.02
N ARG A 32 27.18 -17.08 15.84
CA ARG A 32 25.94 -16.91 15.08
C ARG A 32 24.72 -17.34 15.89
N THR A 33 24.79 -18.48 16.55
CA THR A 33 23.71 -18.97 17.43
C THR A 33 23.45 -17.99 18.57
N ALA A 34 24.49 -17.50 19.24
CA ALA A 34 24.36 -16.53 20.34
C ALA A 34 23.68 -15.22 19.90
N VAL A 35 24.05 -14.70 18.72
CA VAL A 35 23.40 -13.52 18.14
C VAL A 35 21.94 -13.79 17.80
N ILE A 36 21.64 -14.94 17.18
CA ILE A 36 20.25 -15.33 16.86
C ILE A 36 19.41 -15.43 18.12
N ASP A 37 19.92 -16.08 19.16
CA ASP A 37 19.22 -16.26 20.44
C ASP A 37 18.95 -14.91 21.12
N PHE A 38 19.94 -14.02 21.10
CA PHE A 38 19.79 -12.67 21.63
C PHE A 38 18.71 -11.87 20.89
N LEU A 39 18.74 -11.85 19.55
CA LEU A 39 17.73 -11.15 18.74
C LEU A 39 16.33 -11.77 18.91
N ASN A 40 16.24 -13.09 19.05
CA ASN A 40 14.99 -13.79 19.31
C ASN A 40 14.39 -13.41 20.68
N LYS A 41 15.21 -13.31 21.72
CA LYS A 41 14.75 -12.85 23.05
C LYS A 41 14.20 -11.43 22.98
N LEU A 42 14.91 -10.53 22.32
CA LEU A 42 14.49 -9.14 22.17
C LEU A 42 13.17 -9.03 21.37
N ALA A 43 13.02 -9.82 20.30
CA ALA A 43 11.76 -9.90 19.56
C ALA A 43 10.60 -10.43 20.44
N GLN A 44 10.84 -11.46 21.26
CA GLN A 44 9.83 -12.00 22.19
C GLN A 44 9.40 -10.97 23.23
N GLU A 45 10.33 -10.16 23.75
CA GLU A 45 10.02 -9.08 24.69
C GLU A 45 9.13 -8.02 24.05
N GLN A 46 9.44 -7.59 22.83
CA GLN A 46 8.63 -6.64 22.07
C GLN A 46 7.23 -7.19 21.74
N TYR A 47 7.13 -8.48 21.43
CA TYR A 47 5.85 -9.12 21.20
C TYR A 47 5.00 -9.20 22.48
N LYS A 48 5.61 -9.50 23.64
CA LYS A 48 4.91 -9.45 24.94
C LYS A 48 4.39 -8.05 25.26
N ALA A 49 5.17 -7.00 24.98
CA ALA A 49 4.72 -5.61 25.15
C ALA A 49 3.48 -5.28 24.28
N LYS A 50 3.42 -5.81 23.05
CA LYS A 50 2.21 -5.67 22.21
C LYS A 50 0.99 -6.40 22.78
N GLU A 51 1.20 -7.56 23.40
CA GLU A 51 0.12 -8.33 24.04
C GLU A 51 -0.49 -7.56 25.22
N THR A 52 0.32 -6.85 26.00
CA THR A 52 -0.18 -5.97 27.06
C THR A 52 -0.96 -4.77 26.53
N ASP A 53 -0.55 -4.19 25.40
CA ASP A 53 -1.19 -3.01 24.81
C ASP A 53 -2.54 -3.31 24.14
N MET A 54 -2.66 -4.42 23.41
CA MET A 54 -3.85 -4.76 22.60
C MET A 54 -4.83 -5.70 23.29
N THR A 55 -4.50 -6.28 24.45
CA THR A 55 -5.19 -7.44 25.04
C THR A 55 -5.03 -8.71 24.17
N ALA A 56 -4.81 -9.87 24.81
CA ALA A 56 -4.53 -11.13 24.13
C ALA A 56 -5.60 -11.53 23.09
N ILE A 57 -6.88 -11.30 23.37
CA ILE A 57 -7.99 -11.68 22.47
C ILE A 57 -7.91 -10.95 21.13
N VAL A 58 -7.69 -9.63 21.16
CA VAL A 58 -7.60 -8.82 19.95
C VAL A 58 -6.35 -9.19 19.16
N LEU A 59 -5.22 -9.42 19.85
CA LEU A 59 -3.97 -9.81 19.20
C LEU A 59 -4.12 -11.14 18.42
N ARG A 60 -4.80 -12.14 18.99
CA ARG A 60 -5.09 -13.41 18.28
C ARG A 60 -5.97 -13.22 17.04
N GLN A 61 -6.94 -12.32 17.09
CA GLN A 61 -7.76 -11.99 15.92
C GLN A 61 -6.93 -11.30 14.83
N VAL A 62 -6.06 -10.36 15.22
CA VAL A 62 -5.14 -9.68 14.30
C VAL A 62 -4.18 -10.68 13.66
N GLU A 63 -3.59 -11.59 14.43
CA GLU A 63 -2.72 -12.65 13.90
C GLU A 63 -3.42 -13.50 12.84
N LYS A 64 -4.61 -13.98 13.16
CA LYS A 64 -5.41 -14.79 12.22
C LYS A 64 -5.73 -14.00 10.96
N MET A 65 -6.13 -12.74 11.10
CA MET A 65 -6.44 -11.87 9.96
C MET A 65 -5.22 -11.64 9.08
N VAL A 66 -4.07 -11.30 9.68
CA VAL A 66 -2.80 -11.08 8.96
C VAL A 66 -2.34 -12.34 8.24
N LEU A 67 -2.41 -13.50 8.90
CA LEU A 67 -2.05 -14.78 8.29
C LEU A 67 -2.91 -15.08 7.07
N LEU A 68 -4.23 -15.07 7.23
CA LEU A 68 -5.16 -15.39 6.14
C LEU A 68 -4.99 -14.44 4.96
N GLN A 69 -4.96 -13.13 5.20
CA GLN A 69 -4.78 -12.14 4.14
C GLN A 69 -3.44 -12.29 3.41
N THR A 70 -2.37 -12.61 4.14
CA THR A 70 -1.04 -12.82 3.54
C THR A 70 -1.00 -14.07 2.68
N TYR A 71 -1.55 -15.18 3.19
CA TYR A 71 -1.66 -16.43 2.42
C TYR A 71 -2.48 -16.23 1.16
N ASP A 72 -3.68 -15.64 1.27
CA ASP A 72 -4.57 -15.45 0.13
C ASP A 72 -3.92 -14.60 -0.96
N LYS A 73 -3.30 -13.46 -0.58
CA LYS A 73 -2.65 -12.57 -1.54
C LYS A 73 -1.48 -13.25 -2.26
N LEU A 74 -0.54 -13.81 -1.49
CA LEU A 74 0.69 -14.37 -2.07
C LEU A 74 0.44 -15.69 -2.80
N TRP A 75 -0.58 -16.45 -2.40
CA TRP A 75 -0.97 -17.66 -3.12
C TRP A 75 -1.54 -17.35 -4.50
N VAL A 76 -2.39 -16.33 -4.62
CA VAL A 76 -2.92 -15.90 -5.92
C VAL A 76 -1.79 -15.46 -6.85
N GLU A 77 -0.86 -14.65 -6.35
CA GLU A 77 0.35 -14.23 -7.09
C GLU A 77 1.19 -15.45 -7.52
N HIS A 78 1.41 -16.41 -6.62
CA HIS A 78 2.11 -17.65 -6.95
C HIS A 78 1.42 -18.47 -8.05
N LEU A 79 0.08 -18.53 -8.07
CA LEU A 79 -0.64 -19.22 -9.13
C LEU A 79 -0.45 -18.53 -10.50
N GLU A 80 -0.33 -17.21 -10.53
CA GLU A 80 0.00 -16.45 -11.75
C GLU A 80 1.43 -16.76 -12.20
N ASP A 81 2.40 -16.76 -11.28
CA ASP A 81 3.80 -17.13 -11.57
C ASP A 81 3.90 -18.56 -12.14
N MET A 82 3.15 -19.51 -11.57
CA MET A 82 3.13 -20.89 -12.03
C MET A 82 2.53 -21.04 -13.43
N LYS A 83 1.54 -20.20 -13.80
CA LYS A 83 0.99 -20.16 -15.16
C LYS A 83 2.02 -19.61 -16.14
N ALA A 84 2.65 -18.48 -15.82
CA ALA A 84 3.72 -17.90 -16.64
C ALA A 84 4.90 -18.87 -16.80
N LEU A 85 5.29 -19.56 -15.72
CA LEU A 85 6.32 -20.60 -15.75
C LEU A 85 5.95 -21.71 -16.74
N ARG A 86 4.72 -22.22 -16.67
CA ARG A 86 4.23 -23.29 -17.55
C ARG A 86 4.31 -22.89 -19.02
N GLU A 87 3.92 -21.67 -19.37
CA GLU A 87 4.02 -21.15 -20.73
C GLU A 87 5.49 -21.02 -21.17
N SER A 88 6.35 -20.49 -20.30
CA SER A 88 7.77 -20.28 -20.61
C SER A 88 8.56 -21.58 -20.82
N VAL A 89 8.21 -22.65 -20.07
CA VAL A 89 8.84 -23.97 -20.19
C VAL A 89 8.38 -24.68 -21.47
N GLY A 90 7.13 -24.47 -21.87
CA GLY A 90 6.64 -24.92 -23.18
C GLY A 90 7.46 -24.37 -24.35
N LEU A 91 7.85 -23.10 -24.29
CA LEU A 91 8.69 -22.45 -25.31
C LEU A 91 10.16 -22.90 -25.26
N ARG A 92 10.66 -23.34 -24.10
CA ARG A 92 12.06 -23.81 -23.90
C ARG A 92 12.27 -25.29 -24.23
N GLY A 93 11.20 -26.06 -24.48
CA GLY A 93 11.26 -27.48 -24.84
C GLY A 93 12.03 -27.80 -26.12
N TYR A 94 12.33 -26.80 -26.96
CA TYR A 94 13.21 -26.95 -28.13
C TYR A 94 14.70 -27.14 -27.76
N GLY A 95 15.09 -26.90 -26.50
CA GLY A 95 16.48 -26.89 -26.03
C GLY A 95 17.04 -28.22 -25.50
N GLN A 96 16.50 -29.37 -25.89
CA GLN A 96 16.96 -30.72 -25.49
C GLN A 96 16.89 -31.06 -23.98
N ARG A 97 16.37 -30.17 -23.13
CA ARG A 97 16.06 -30.48 -21.72
C ARG A 97 14.60 -30.86 -21.57
N ASP A 98 14.33 -31.83 -20.70
CA ASP A 98 12.96 -32.28 -20.40
C ASP A 98 12.16 -31.13 -19.76
N PRO A 99 11.11 -30.63 -20.44
CA PRO A 99 10.26 -29.55 -19.93
C PRO A 99 9.65 -29.87 -18.56
N LEU A 100 9.29 -31.13 -18.30
CA LEU A 100 8.67 -31.52 -17.05
C LEU A 100 9.64 -31.37 -15.86
N VAL A 101 10.93 -31.68 -16.09
CA VAL A 101 11.97 -31.58 -15.07
C VAL A 101 12.26 -30.13 -14.73
N GLU A 102 12.39 -29.27 -15.74
CA GLU A 102 12.61 -27.82 -15.52
C GLU A 102 11.41 -27.17 -14.84
N TYR A 103 10.17 -27.49 -15.23
CA TYR A 103 8.96 -27.00 -14.56
C TYR A 103 8.93 -27.36 -13.07
N LYS A 104 9.24 -28.62 -12.73
CA LYS A 104 9.29 -29.06 -11.31
C LYS A 104 10.37 -28.33 -10.53
N LYS A 105 11.55 -28.16 -11.13
CA LYS A 105 12.70 -27.51 -10.49
C LYS A 105 12.49 -26.03 -10.27
N GLU A 106 12.04 -25.30 -11.30
CA GLU A 106 11.74 -23.86 -11.21
C GLU A 106 10.51 -23.64 -10.32
N GLY A 107 9.45 -24.44 -10.46
CA GLY A 107 8.24 -24.34 -9.63
C GLY A 107 8.51 -24.57 -8.14
N PHE A 108 9.38 -25.52 -7.79
CA PHE A 108 9.78 -25.71 -6.39
C PHE A 108 10.55 -24.50 -5.83
N LYS A 109 11.41 -23.85 -6.64
CA LYS A 109 12.10 -22.62 -6.22
C LYS A 109 11.13 -21.48 -5.96
N LEU A 110 10.14 -21.29 -6.85
CA LEU A 110 9.08 -20.29 -6.66
C LEU A 110 8.29 -20.58 -5.37
N PHE A 111 7.96 -21.84 -5.10
CA PHE A 111 7.28 -22.23 -3.87
C PHE A 111 8.10 -21.95 -2.61
N GLN A 112 9.41 -22.22 -2.60
CA GLN A 112 10.28 -21.86 -1.48
C GLN A 112 10.31 -20.33 -1.26
N SER A 113 10.42 -19.56 -2.34
CA SER A 113 10.37 -18.09 -2.26
C SER A 113 9.03 -17.57 -1.74
N LEU A 114 7.92 -18.24 -2.09
CA LEU A 114 6.60 -17.94 -1.56
C LEU A 114 6.57 -18.14 -0.04
N LEU A 115 7.04 -19.29 0.45
CA LEU A 115 7.07 -19.58 1.89
C LEU A 115 7.90 -18.55 2.67
N ASP A 116 9.05 -18.15 2.14
CA ASP A 116 9.88 -17.11 2.76
C ASP A 116 9.21 -15.74 2.73
N SER A 117 8.53 -15.40 1.64
CA SER A 117 7.76 -14.16 1.52
C SER A 117 6.61 -14.11 2.52
N ILE A 118 5.87 -15.21 2.69
CA ILE A 118 4.80 -15.33 3.69
C ILE A 118 5.36 -15.10 5.10
N ARG A 119 6.45 -15.78 5.47
CA ARG A 119 7.08 -15.62 6.81
C ARG A 119 7.47 -14.17 7.06
N ASN A 120 8.16 -13.54 6.11
CA ASN A 120 8.61 -12.16 6.23
C ASN A 120 7.44 -11.18 6.33
N GLN A 121 6.43 -11.34 5.48
CA GLN A 121 5.27 -10.46 5.44
C GLN A 121 4.43 -10.56 6.71
N VAL A 122 4.24 -11.76 7.27
CA VAL A 122 3.52 -11.98 8.53
C VAL A 122 4.25 -11.31 9.68
N VAL A 123 5.56 -11.57 9.84
CA VAL A 123 6.38 -10.96 10.89
C VAL A 123 6.35 -9.44 10.76
N TYR A 124 6.63 -8.91 9.58
CA TYR A 124 6.63 -7.46 9.35
C TYR A 124 5.27 -6.83 9.67
N SER A 125 4.17 -7.48 9.27
CA SER A 125 2.82 -6.98 9.51
C SER A 125 2.49 -6.96 11.01
N ILE A 126 2.75 -8.04 11.74
CA ILE A 126 2.46 -8.11 13.19
C ILE A 126 3.25 -7.03 13.97
N TYR A 127 4.53 -6.86 13.66
CA TYR A 127 5.35 -5.86 14.35
C TYR A 127 5.04 -4.42 13.91
N LYS A 128 4.59 -4.21 12.68
CA LYS A 128 4.16 -2.89 12.18
C LYS A 128 2.74 -2.50 12.57
N VAL A 129 1.89 -3.45 12.95
CA VAL A 129 0.59 -3.16 13.58
C VAL A 129 0.86 -2.49 14.92
N GLY A 130 1.03 -1.17 14.89
CA GLY A 130 0.87 -0.33 16.05
C GLY A 130 -0.62 -0.25 16.34
N VAL A 131 -0.99 -0.32 17.62
CA VAL A 131 -2.22 0.32 18.05
C VAL A 131 -2.09 1.73 17.54
N VAL A 132 -2.91 2.10 16.55
CA VAL A 132 -3.26 3.50 16.40
C VAL A 132 -3.94 3.80 17.73
N THR A 133 -3.14 4.17 18.75
CA THR A 133 -3.63 5.09 19.75
C THR A 133 -4.23 6.16 18.87
N LYS A 134 -5.54 6.33 19.01
CA LYS A 134 -6.16 7.57 18.57
C LYS A 134 -5.40 8.62 19.37
N THR A 135 -4.23 9.02 18.87
CA THR A 135 -3.81 10.38 18.97
C THR A 135 -4.99 11.05 18.30
N ASP A 136 -5.83 11.63 19.14
CA ASP A 136 -6.60 12.80 18.78
C ASP A 136 -5.57 13.81 18.28
N THR A 137 -4.99 13.56 17.12
CA THR A 137 -4.70 14.63 16.21
C THR A 137 -6.07 15.27 16.07
N PRO A 138 -6.24 16.51 16.52
CA PRO A 138 -7.26 17.30 15.89
C PRO A 138 -6.78 17.30 14.44
N MET A 139 -7.31 16.39 13.62
CA MET A 139 -7.86 16.86 12.37
C MET A 139 -8.79 17.98 12.82
N GLU A 140 -8.22 19.20 12.94
CA GLU A 140 -8.80 20.33 12.28
C GLU A 140 -9.19 19.80 10.91
N LYS A 141 -10.40 19.25 10.86
CA LYS A 141 -11.31 19.53 9.79
C LYS A 141 -11.28 21.05 9.75
N ASP A 142 -10.29 21.58 9.05
CA ASP A 142 -10.45 22.80 8.31
C ASP A 142 -11.59 22.47 7.35
N ARG A 143 -12.80 22.53 7.93
CA ARG A 143 -14.03 22.77 7.23
C ARG A 143 -13.71 24.09 6.58
N MET A 144 -13.12 24.05 5.39
CA MET A 144 -13.35 25.06 4.40
C MET A 144 -14.87 25.15 4.29
N GLN A 145 -15.44 26.00 5.12
CA GLN A 145 -16.77 26.51 4.96
C GLN A 145 -16.67 27.29 3.67
N PHE A 146 -17.07 26.66 2.58
CA PHE A 146 -17.57 27.43 1.46
C PHE A 146 -18.80 28.15 2.00
N ASP A 147 -18.59 29.40 2.42
CA ASP A 147 -19.67 30.37 2.53
C ASP A 147 -20.27 30.50 1.14
N GLY A 148 -21.27 29.66 0.85
CA GLY A 148 -22.20 29.91 -0.22
C GLY A 148 -22.78 31.29 0.04
N ALA A 149 -22.58 32.20 -0.90
CA ALA A 149 -23.00 33.59 -0.80
C ALA A 149 -24.44 33.65 -0.26
N LYS A 150 -24.57 34.21 0.95
CA LYS A 150 -25.86 34.57 1.53
C LYS A 150 -26.57 35.44 0.51
N LYS A 151 -27.77 35.02 0.11
CA LYS A 151 -28.67 35.77 -0.75
C LYS A 151 -29.17 36.98 0.05
N GLY A 152 -28.31 37.99 0.17
CA GLY A 152 -28.69 39.35 0.50
C GLY A 152 -29.26 39.96 -0.78
N ASP A 153 -30.49 40.40 -0.67
CA ASP A 153 -31.22 41.15 -1.69
C ASP A 153 -30.41 42.39 -2.10
N ASP A 154 -29.85 42.38 -3.31
CA ASP A 154 -29.71 43.61 -4.07
C ASP A 154 -29.45 43.33 -5.56
N THR A 155 -30.42 43.80 -6.34
CA THR A 155 -30.47 44.04 -7.78
C THR A 155 -29.23 43.72 -8.65
N PRO A 156 -29.37 42.93 -9.73
CA PRO A 156 -28.26 42.70 -10.66
C PRO A 156 -27.98 43.96 -11.50
N LYS A 157 -26.83 44.62 -11.27
CA LYS A 157 -26.25 45.57 -12.22
C LYS A 157 -25.65 44.82 -13.42
N PRO A 158 -25.83 45.33 -14.65
CA PRO A 158 -25.65 44.54 -15.86
C PRO A 158 -24.18 44.41 -16.22
N ILE A 159 -23.71 43.18 -16.43
CA ILE A 159 -22.41 42.93 -17.06
C ILE A 159 -22.65 42.89 -18.57
N ALA A 160 -22.12 43.91 -19.23
CA ALA A 160 -22.09 44.05 -20.68
C ALA A 160 -21.33 42.87 -21.30
N LYS A 161 -22.02 42.08 -22.13
CA LYS A 161 -21.37 41.07 -22.98
C LYS A 161 -20.55 41.78 -24.05
N SER A 162 -19.26 41.48 -24.07
CA SER A 162 -18.35 41.87 -25.14
C SER A 162 -18.83 41.34 -26.49
N LYS A 163 -18.69 42.19 -27.50
CA LYS A 163 -19.04 41.99 -28.90
C LYS A 163 -18.27 40.80 -29.49
N ASP A 164 -18.88 40.20 -30.52
CA ASP A 164 -18.31 39.24 -31.48
C ASP A 164 -18.46 37.74 -31.15
N GLU A 165 -19.68 37.31 -30.80
CA GLU A 165 -20.16 35.98 -31.16
C GLU A 165 -21.19 36.11 -32.29
N GLU A 166 -20.85 35.60 -33.47
CA GLU A 166 -21.77 35.51 -34.62
C GLU A 166 -22.97 34.62 -34.25
N VAL A 167 -24.10 35.24 -33.91
CA VAL A 167 -25.34 34.52 -33.60
C VAL A 167 -25.75 33.65 -34.79
N GLY A 168 -25.85 32.34 -34.56
CA GLY A 168 -26.18 31.37 -35.60
C GLY A 168 -27.58 31.62 -36.19
N ARG A 169 -27.74 31.42 -37.51
CA ARG A 169 -29.00 31.73 -38.24
C ARG A 169 -30.27 31.06 -37.66
N ASN A 170 -30.13 29.93 -36.96
CA ASN A 170 -31.24 29.21 -36.32
C ASN A 170 -31.31 29.38 -34.78
N GLU A 171 -30.39 30.12 -34.17
CA GLU A 171 -30.35 30.35 -32.72
C GLU A 171 -31.43 31.34 -32.26
N PRO A 172 -31.82 31.32 -30.97
CA PRO A 172 -32.73 32.33 -30.42
C PRO A 172 -32.18 33.74 -30.65
N CYS A 173 -33.03 34.61 -31.18
CA CYS A 173 -32.63 35.95 -31.57
C CYS A 173 -32.32 36.82 -30.32
N PRO A 174 -31.17 37.51 -30.27
CA PRO A 174 -30.73 38.27 -29.10
C PRO A 174 -31.56 39.52 -28.81
N CYS A 175 -32.46 39.92 -29.72
CA CYS A 175 -33.39 41.04 -29.52
C CYS A 175 -34.53 40.73 -28.54
N GLY A 176 -34.56 39.53 -27.94
CA GLY A 176 -35.58 39.15 -26.95
C GLY A 176 -36.94 38.79 -27.54
N SER A 177 -37.06 38.68 -28.87
CA SER A 177 -38.34 38.36 -29.53
C SER A 177 -38.82 36.91 -29.36
N GLY A 178 -37.99 36.04 -28.77
CA GLY A 178 -38.28 34.60 -28.59
C GLY A 178 -38.29 33.77 -29.90
N LYS A 179 -38.02 34.40 -31.06
CA LYS A 179 -37.99 33.73 -32.38
C LYS A 179 -36.55 33.38 -32.78
N LYS A 180 -36.37 32.39 -33.67
CA LYS A 180 -35.05 32.10 -34.27
C LYS A 180 -34.51 33.30 -35.06
N TYR A 181 -33.19 33.54 -35.08
CA TYR A 181 -32.54 34.71 -35.67
C TYR A 181 -33.00 34.99 -37.11
N LYS A 182 -33.01 33.97 -37.99
CA LYS A 182 -33.52 34.09 -39.39
C LYS A 182 -34.97 34.51 -39.55
N LYS A 183 -35.80 34.34 -38.51
CA LYS A 183 -37.22 34.69 -38.52
C LYS A 183 -37.49 36.04 -37.83
N CYS A 184 -36.45 36.69 -37.31
CA CYS A 184 -36.53 38.00 -36.66
C CYS A 184 -35.49 38.97 -37.27
N CYS A 185 -34.40 39.28 -36.58
CA CYS A 185 -33.41 40.27 -37.03
C CYS A 185 -32.58 39.81 -38.25
N GLY A 186 -32.49 38.51 -38.52
CA GLY A 186 -31.82 37.93 -39.68
C GLY A 186 -32.74 37.63 -40.87
N LYS A 187 -33.93 38.24 -40.94
CA LYS A 187 -34.80 38.20 -42.14
C LYS A 187 -34.24 39.15 -43.19
N SER A 188 -33.49 38.64 -44.16
CA SER A 188 -33.30 39.33 -45.43
C SER A 188 -34.62 39.30 -46.20
N SER A 189 -35.13 40.47 -46.60
CA SER A 189 -36.04 40.56 -47.75
C SER A 189 -35.26 40.28 -49.03
#